data_AF-A0A159Z734-F1
#
_entry.id   AF-A0A159Z734-F1
#
_cell.length_a   1.000
_cell.length_b   1.000
_cell.length_c   1.000
_cell.angle_alpha   90.00
_cell.angle_beta   90.00
_cell.angle_gamma   90.00
#
_symmetry.space_group_name_H-M   'P 1'
#
loop_
_entity.id
_entity.type
_entity.pdbx_description
1 polymer ?
#
loop_
_entity_poly.entity_id
_entity_poly.type
_entity_poly.pdbx_seq_one_letter_code
_entity_poly.pdbx_strand_id
1 'polypeptide(L)'
;MNFRLPDDWLILASQEARFTLLYGFADDLPAGSLMLVKVNGQTVRLLPLDRNGGSVQPPLEIGFAANLLHPGANRVSFEAILPGIPRHALRTSGRRHADDPWLLDALDAPARR
;
A
#
# COMPACT_ATOMS: atom_id res chain seq x y z
N MET A 1 -1.09 -4.18 10.95
CA MET A 1 -1.80 -3.86 12.20
C MET A 1 -2.17 -5.16 12.90
N ASN A 2 -1.93 -5.23 14.20
CA ASN A 2 -2.28 -6.40 15.02
C ASN A 2 -3.45 -6.04 15.93
N PHE A 3 -4.31 -7.00 16.21
CA PHE A 3 -5.43 -6.86 17.13
C PHE A 3 -5.71 -8.21 17.80
N ARG A 4 -6.48 -8.19 18.89
CA ARG A 4 -6.84 -9.40 19.62
C ARG A 4 -8.36 -9.56 19.70
N LEU A 5 -8.80 -10.80 19.58
CA LEU A 5 -10.16 -11.22 19.91
C LEU A 5 -10.14 -11.94 21.26
N PRO A 6 -11.29 -12.04 21.95
CA PRO A 6 -11.43 -12.87 23.13
C PRO A 6 -10.95 -14.31 22.87
N ASP A 7 -10.37 -14.95 23.89
CA ASP A 7 -9.81 -16.29 23.75
C ASP A 7 -10.91 -17.37 23.61
N ASP A 8 -12.15 -17.04 23.99
CA ASP A 8 -13.36 -17.86 23.84
C ASP A 8 -14.17 -17.52 22.58
N TRP A 9 -13.61 -16.71 21.67
CA TRP A 9 -14.29 -16.29 20.46
C TRP A 9 -14.43 -17.44 19.47
N LEU A 10 -15.67 -17.86 19.19
CA LEU A 10 -15.96 -18.99 18.30
C LEU A 10 -16.99 -18.59 17.24
N ILE A 11 -16.55 -18.53 15.98
CA ILE A 11 -17.43 -18.40 14.81
C ILE A 11 -17.59 -19.79 14.18
N LEU A 12 -18.76 -20.39 14.37
CA LEU A 12 -19.09 -21.73 13.84
C LEU A 12 -19.72 -21.71 12.43
N ALA A 13 -20.00 -20.53 11.88
CA ALA A 13 -20.73 -20.36 10.61
C ALA A 13 -20.09 -19.32 9.70
N SER A 14 -20.56 -19.22 8.45
CA SER A 14 -20.12 -18.24 7.43
C SER A 14 -20.58 -16.80 7.75
N GLN A 15 -20.18 -16.27 8.90
CA GLN A 15 -20.42 -14.87 9.23
C GLN A 15 -19.44 -13.95 8.50
N GLU A 16 -19.89 -12.74 8.21
CA GLU A 16 -19.08 -11.69 7.58
C GLU A 16 -18.56 -10.72 8.65
N ALA A 17 -17.25 -10.53 8.68
CA ALA A 17 -16.60 -9.46 9.42
C ALA A 17 -16.34 -8.28 8.48
N ARG A 18 -16.38 -7.05 9.02
CA ARG A 18 -16.21 -5.81 8.24
C ARG A 18 -15.28 -4.83 8.93
N PHE A 19 -14.51 -4.10 8.15
CA PHE A 19 -13.85 -2.87 8.61
C PHE A 19 -13.87 -1.81 7.51
N THR A 20 -13.74 -0.55 7.92
CA THR A 20 -13.66 0.59 6.99
C THR A 20 -12.21 0.96 6.76
N LEU A 21 -11.82 1.06 5.48
CA LEU A 21 -10.53 1.51 5.04
C LEU A 21 -10.61 2.96 4.57
N LEU A 22 -9.84 3.83 5.24
CA LEU A 22 -9.54 5.17 4.78
C LEU A 22 -8.17 5.14 4.09
N TYR A 23 -8.10 5.55 2.82
CA TYR A 23 -6.88 5.42 2.03
C TYR A 23 -6.75 6.54 0.99
N GLY A 24 -5.52 6.76 0.53
CA GLY A 24 -5.17 7.66 -0.55
C GLY A 24 -3.84 7.22 -1.16
N PHE A 25 -3.60 7.58 -2.41
CA PHE A 25 -2.40 7.21 -3.14
C PHE A 25 -2.03 8.29 -4.17
N ALA A 26 -0.78 8.26 -4.65
CA ALA A 26 -0.29 9.23 -5.61
C ALA A 26 -0.97 9.07 -6.99
N ASP A 27 -1.08 10.15 -7.76
CA ASP A 27 -1.75 10.14 -9.07
C ASP A 27 -0.92 9.47 -10.17
N ASP A 28 0.40 9.44 -9.98
CA ASP A 28 1.40 9.01 -10.95
C ASP A 28 1.93 7.59 -10.66
N LEU A 29 1.14 6.75 -9.99
CA LEU A 29 1.54 5.37 -9.77
C LEU A 29 1.59 4.59 -11.09
N PRO A 30 2.60 3.72 -11.29
CA PRO A 30 2.75 2.96 -12.53
C PRO A 30 1.52 2.12 -12.85
N ALA A 31 1.22 1.95 -14.14
CA ALA A 31 0.16 1.08 -14.61
C ALA A 31 0.30 -0.34 -14.03
N GLY A 32 -0.80 -0.90 -13.53
CA GLY A 32 -0.80 -2.19 -12.83
C GLY A 32 -0.41 -2.13 -11.35
N SER A 33 -0.29 -0.93 -10.76
CA SER A 33 -0.10 -0.77 -9.32
C SER A 33 -1.32 -1.28 -8.54
N LEU A 34 -1.07 -2.05 -7.47
CA LEU A 34 -2.10 -2.73 -6.69
C LEU A 34 -1.83 -2.62 -5.19
N MET A 35 -2.87 -2.48 -4.38
CA MET A 35 -2.82 -2.74 -2.94
C MET A 35 -3.58 -4.01 -2.60
N LEU A 36 -2.87 -4.96 -2.00
CA LEU A 36 -3.40 -6.16 -1.39
C LEU A 36 -3.78 -5.84 0.06
N VAL A 37 -5.02 -6.12 0.41
CA VAL A 37 -5.48 -6.11 1.80
C VAL A 37 -5.61 -7.54 2.26
N LYS A 38 -4.92 -7.88 3.34
CA LYS A 38 -4.82 -9.25 3.85
C LYS A 38 -5.26 -9.34 5.30
N VAL A 39 -5.94 -10.42 5.65
CA VAL A 39 -6.28 -10.81 7.02
C VAL A 39 -5.60 -12.15 7.29
N ASN A 40 -4.77 -12.20 8.34
CA ASN A 40 -3.98 -13.38 8.72
C ASN A 40 -3.22 -14.01 7.54
N GLY A 41 -2.72 -13.17 6.63
CA GLY A 41 -1.95 -13.58 5.44
C GLY A 41 -2.78 -13.90 4.20
N GLN A 42 -4.10 -14.03 4.32
CA GLN A 42 -4.99 -14.26 3.17
C GLN A 42 -5.51 -12.96 2.57
N THR A 43 -5.45 -12.84 1.24
CA THR A 43 -5.95 -11.66 0.51
C THR A 43 -7.47 -11.62 0.53
N VAL A 44 -8.02 -10.56 1.13
CA VAL A 44 -9.47 -10.32 1.20
C VAL A 44 -9.93 -9.23 0.23
N ARG A 45 -9.02 -8.35 -0.22
CA ARG A 45 -9.32 -7.31 -1.21
C ARG A 45 -8.11 -6.97 -2.06
N LEU A 46 -8.37 -6.70 -3.33
CA LEU A 46 -7.46 -6.10 -4.29
C LEU A 46 -7.96 -4.70 -4.64
N LEU A 47 -7.09 -3.71 -4.53
CA LEU A 47 -7.39 -2.32 -4.86
C LEU A 47 -6.44 -1.85 -5.97
N PRO A 48 -6.96 -1.51 -7.16
CA PRO A 48 -6.15 -0.87 -8.19
C PRO A 48 -5.73 0.52 -7.71
N LEU A 49 -4.44 0.83 -7.88
CA LEU A 49 -3.84 2.11 -7.50
C LEU A 49 -3.36 2.92 -8.71
N ASP A 50 -3.59 2.44 -9.93
CA ASP A 50 -3.11 3.03 -11.18
C ASP A 50 -4.12 3.98 -11.84
N ARG A 51 -5.18 4.36 -11.12
CA ARG A 51 -6.22 5.27 -11.58
C ARG A 51 -6.83 6.05 -10.44
N ASN A 52 -7.30 7.27 -10.72
CA ASN A 52 -8.01 8.14 -9.78
C ASN A 52 -7.19 8.42 -8.51
N GLY A 53 -5.88 8.63 -8.63
CA GLY A 53 -5.01 8.94 -7.50
C GLY A 53 -4.99 10.43 -7.16
N GLY A 54 -3.96 10.86 -6.42
CA GLY A 54 -3.73 12.26 -6.07
C GLY A 54 -4.63 12.81 -4.95
N SER A 55 -5.47 11.98 -4.36
CA SER A 55 -6.40 12.39 -3.30
C SER A 55 -6.73 11.25 -2.33
N VAL A 56 -7.31 11.63 -1.19
CA VAL A 56 -7.93 10.70 -0.26
C VAL A 56 -9.21 10.17 -0.90
N GLN A 57 -9.34 8.85 -0.94
CA GLN A 57 -10.48 8.16 -1.50
C GLN A 57 -11.65 8.14 -0.51
N PRO A 58 -12.88 7.98 -0.99
CA PRO A 58 -14.02 7.71 -0.13
C PRO A 58 -13.77 6.49 0.78
N PRO A 59 -14.30 6.49 2.02
CA PRO A 59 -14.19 5.34 2.91
C PRO A 59 -14.70 4.07 2.23
N LEU A 60 -13.88 3.01 2.26
CA LEU A 60 -14.21 1.74 1.64
C LEU A 60 -14.52 0.69 2.70
N GLU A 61 -15.73 0.14 2.69
CA GLU A 61 -16.04 -1.04 3.51
C GLU A 61 -15.43 -2.31 2.91
N ILE A 62 -14.68 -3.04 3.72
CA ILE A 62 -14.08 -4.32 3.36
C ILE A 62 -14.73 -5.41 4.22
N GLY A 63 -15.61 -6.17 3.57
CA GLY A 63 -16.17 -7.41 4.09
C GLY A 63 -15.28 -8.61 3.81
N PHE A 64 -15.17 -9.51 4.78
CA PHE A 64 -14.43 -10.76 4.66
C PHE A 64 -15.03 -11.85 5.55
N ALA A 65 -14.76 -13.10 5.23
CA ALA A 65 -15.25 -14.22 6.02
C ALA A 65 -14.64 -14.19 7.43
N ALA A 66 -15.47 -14.22 8.46
CA ALA A 66 -15.01 -14.13 9.85
C ALA A 66 -14.20 -15.36 10.28
N ASN A 67 -14.34 -16.50 9.59
CA ASN A 67 -13.52 -17.70 9.82
C ASN A 67 -12.02 -17.52 9.51
N LEU A 68 -11.63 -16.39 8.89
CA LEU A 68 -10.22 -16.04 8.69
C LEU A 68 -9.55 -15.54 9.97
N LEU A 69 -10.33 -15.23 11.00
CA LEU A 69 -9.85 -14.76 12.29
C LEU A 69 -9.70 -15.93 13.26
N HIS A 70 -8.84 -15.74 14.26
CA HIS A 70 -8.58 -16.72 15.32
C HIS A 70 -8.88 -16.10 16.69
N PRO A 71 -9.20 -16.92 17.70
CA PRO A 71 -9.12 -16.49 19.10
C PRO A 71 -7.73 -15.92 19.40
N GLY A 72 -7.67 -14.86 20.19
CA GLY A 72 -6.40 -14.18 20.46
C GLY A 72 -5.90 -13.35 19.27
N ALA A 73 -4.63 -13.53 18.89
CA ALA A 73 -3.93 -12.59 18.02
C ALA A 73 -4.29 -12.72 16.53
N ASN A 74 -4.62 -11.58 15.91
CA ASN A 74 -4.92 -11.45 14.49
C ASN A 74 -4.13 -10.30 13.87
N ARG A 75 -3.93 -10.35 12.55
CA ARG A 75 -3.20 -9.34 11.79
C ARG A 75 -3.93 -8.95 10.52
N VAL A 76 -4.14 -7.64 10.34
CA VAL A 76 -4.44 -7.04 9.04
C VAL A 76 -3.16 -6.47 8.45
N SER A 77 -2.86 -6.76 7.19
CA SER A 77 -1.72 -6.17 6.48
C SER A 77 -2.14 -5.59 5.13
N PHE A 78 -1.44 -4.54 4.75
CA PHE A 78 -1.61 -3.83 3.48
C PHE A 78 -0.28 -3.93 2.74
N GLU A 79 -0.30 -4.42 1.51
CA GLU A 79 0.90 -4.63 0.70
C GLU A 79 0.70 -3.99 -0.68
N ALA A 80 1.54 -3.02 -1.00
CA ALA A 80 1.51 -2.34 -2.29
C ALA A 80 2.49 -3.03 -3.26
N ILE A 81 2.00 -3.38 -4.44
CA ILE A 81 2.79 -3.86 -5.58
C ILE A 81 2.83 -2.71 -6.58
N LEU A 82 4.01 -2.15 -6.81
CA LEU A 82 4.24 -1.06 -7.75
C LEU A 82 5.16 -1.55 -8.88
N PRO A 83 4.61 -1.81 -10.08
CA PRO A 83 5.41 -2.25 -11.22
C PRO A 83 6.47 -1.21 -11.60
N GLY A 84 7.64 -1.66 -12.02
CA GLY A 84 8.61 -0.78 -12.68
C GLY A 84 9.36 0.21 -11.79
N ILE A 85 9.13 0.28 -10.47
CA ILE A 85 10.04 1.01 -9.56
C ILE A 85 11.24 0.09 -9.29
N PRO A 86 12.45 0.39 -9.80
CA PRO A 86 13.63 -0.36 -9.40
C PRO A 86 13.81 -0.15 -7.88
N ARG A 87 14.09 -1.22 -7.13
CA ARG A 87 14.31 -1.22 -5.67
C ARG A 87 15.29 -0.16 -5.13
N HIS A 88 16.07 0.50 -6.01
CA HIS A 88 17.01 1.58 -5.68
C HIS A 88 16.44 3.01 -5.82
N ALA A 89 15.27 3.20 -6.43
CA ALA A 89 14.66 4.52 -6.66
C ALA A 89 13.82 5.03 -5.47
N LEU A 90 13.63 4.22 -4.42
CA LEU A 90 13.04 4.66 -3.15
C LEU A 90 14.05 5.45 -2.31
N ARG A 91 14.55 6.55 -2.86
CA ARG A 91 15.21 7.61 -2.08
C ARG A 91 14.73 8.94 -2.64
N THR A 92 14.13 9.73 -1.75
CA THR A 92 13.71 11.14 -1.92
C THR A 92 12.36 11.40 -2.61
N SER A 93 11.26 11.23 -1.86
CA SER A 93 10.12 12.17 -1.94
C SER A 93 10.13 13.07 -0.70
N GLY A 94 11.20 13.85 -0.61
CA GLY A 94 11.32 15.00 0.27
C GLY A 94 11.71 16.19 -0.57
N ARG A 95 10.90 16.55 -1.57
CA ARG A 95 11.17 17.75 -2.37
C ARG A 95 10.61 18.96 -1.61
N ARG A 96 11.45 19.51 -0.73
CA ARG A 96 11.42 20.94 -0.44
C ARG A 96 11.81 21.67 -1.72
N HIS A 97 10.95 22.60 -2.11
CA HIS A 97 11.20 23.95 -2.61
C HIS A 97 12.20 24.18 -3.75
N ALA A 98 11.79 25.11 -4.62
CA ALA A 98 12.44 25.61 -5.81
C ALA A 98 13.91 26.05 -5.62
N ASP A 99 14.62 26.06 -6.75
CA ASP A 99 15.95 26.65 -7.01
C ASP A 99 17.17 25.78 -6.64
N ASP A 100 17.61 24.94 -7.59
CA ASP A 100 18.97 24.38 -7.56
C ASP A 100 19.61 24.41 -8.97
N PRO A 101 20.58 25.32 -9.23
CA PRO A 101 21.12 25.60 -10.57
C PRO A 101 22.27 24.66 -11.02
N TRP A 102 22.52 23.54 -10.34
CA TRP A 102 23.76 22.77 -10.48
C TRP A 102 23.70 21.56 -11.44
N LEU A 103 22.78 21.52 -12.42
CA LEU A 103 22.61 20.38 -13.33
C LEU A 103 23.24 20.56 -14.74
N LEU A 104 24.19 21.46 -14.94
CA LEU A 104 24.83 21.67 -16.26
C LEU A 104 26.35 21.40 -16.31
N ASP A 105 27.06 21.32 -15.19
CA ASP A 105 28.54 21.25 -15.22
C ASP A 105 29.14 19.84 -15.23
N ALA A 106 28.33 18.77 -15.25
CA ALA A 106 28.85 17.41 -15.06
C ALA A 106 28.94 16.55 -16.35
N LEU A 107 28.69 17.09 -17.55
CA LEU A 107 28.68 16.28 -18.78
C LEU A 107 29.69 16.64 -19.87
N ASP A 108 30.58 17.60 -19.68
CA ASP A 108 31.63 17.90 -20.67
C ASP A 108 33.03 18.03 -20.07
N ALA A 109 33.73 16.90 -19.96
CA ALA A 109 35.20 16.87 -19.87
C ALA A 109 35.75 15.80 -20.84
N PRO A 110 36.64 16.16 -21.78
CA PRO A 110 37.11 15.22 -22.80
C PRO A 110 38.14 14.23 -22.23
N ALA A 111 38.08 13.00 -22.73
CA ALA A 111 39.02 11.92 -22.44
C ALA A 111 40.47 12.34 -22.78
N ARG A 112 41.37 12.24 -21.79
CA ARG A 112 42.81 12.47 -21.97
C ARG A 112 43.45 11.34 -22.79
N ARG A 113 44.34 11.72 -23.71
CA ARG A 113 45.52 10.92 -24.11
C ARG A 113 46.75 11.59 -23.52
#